data_AF-A0A971FGR2-F1
#
_entry.id   AF-A0A971FGR2-F1
#
_cell.length_a   1.000
_cell.length_b   1.000
_cell.length_c   1.000
_cell.angle_alpha   90.00
_cell.angle_beta   90.00
_cell.angle_gamma   90.00
#
_symmetry.space_group_name_H-M   'P 1'
#
loop_
_entity.id
_entity.type
_entity.pdbx_description
1 polymer ?
#
loop_
_entity_poly.entity_id
_entity_poly.type
_entity_poly.pdbx_seq_one_letter_code
_entity_poly.pdbx_strand_id
1 'polypeptide(L)'
;MPIYTNTYRQYDGQPRHRFRWLVVVEQELKTLAKFRVFKLLCLAAFLHIIVRLLQIVAYDVLAQDPNNPLQLIFANLDVVEIKASTFFGFLYLQTSVMFIILLYSGAGMICNDVRNNLMEIYFSKPLTWVDYALGKIMTLVLLGLSITALPGVLLVGLHNLLLPGMETLQASWWWPLSIMAYSLLIVIPAALCILACSAQLPSQNYATITIIMALVADSSLAGLLAGLLRQRNFLGVSFPLALRRIGEVLFKDTRVLFTLSWHWCLLFVVAVTLFALFIVLRKVRREEIAQ
;
A
#
# COMPACT_ATOMS: atom_id res chain seq x y z
N MET A 1 7.42 -15.46 58.50
CA MET A 1 8.55 -14.80 57.81
C MET A 1 8.04 -14.23 56.50
N PRO A 2 7.96 -12.90 56.29
CA PRO A 2 7.63 -12.37 54.98
C PRO A 2 8.91 -12.19 54.14
N ILE A 3 8.88 -12.67 52.90
CA ILE A 3 9.98 -12.61 51.94
C ILE A 3 9.92 -11.25 51.25
N TYR A 4 10.72 -10.27 51.70
CA TYR A 4 10.85 -8.93 51.11
C TYR A 4 12.27 -8.68 50.58
N THR A 5 12.72 -9.46 49.59
CA THR A 5 14.12 -9.30 49.11
C THR A 5 14.30 -9.02 47.63
N ASN A 6 13.24 -9.01 46.82
CA ASN A 6 13.36 -8.64 45.40
C ASN A 6 12.23 -7.69 44.98
N THR A 7 12.24 -6.47 45.51
CA THR A 7 11.40 -5.40 44.98
C THR A 7 11.97 -4.99 43.62
N TYR A 8 11.15 -5.00 42.56
CA TYR A 8 11.55 -4.54 41.24
C TYR A 8 12.17 -3.15 41.35
N ARG A 9 13.41 -2.99 40.86
CA ARG A 9 14.09 -1.70 40.81
C ARG A 9 13.27 -0.78 39.91
N GLN A 10 12.77 0.33 40.45
CA GLN A 10 12.09 1.33 39.64
C GLN A 10 13.05 1.83 38.56
N TYR A 11 12.54 1.93 37.35
CA TYR A 11 13.32 2.38 36.19
C TYR A 11 13.59 3.89 36.33
N ASP A 12 14.80 4.26 36.74
CA ASP A 12 15.26 5.66 36.91
C ASP A 12 15.70 6.32 35.59
N GLY A 13 15.57 5.62 34.45
CA GLY A 13 15.96 6.16 33.15
C GLY A 13 14.97 7.20 32.64
N GLN A 14 15.48 8.31 32.08
CA GLN A 14 14.61 9.20 31.30
C GLN A 14 14.15 8.46 30.02
N PRO A 15 12.86 8.47 29.67
CA PRO A 15 12.36 7.83 28.46
C PRO A 15 12.85 8.57 27.22
N ARG A 16 14.04 8.20 26.75
CA ARG A 16 14.67 8.76 25.54
C ARG A 16 14.19 8.00 24.32
N HIS A 17 13.13 8.44 23.65
CA HIS A 17 12.96 8.22 22.20
C HIS A 17 11.92 9.23 21.68
N ARG A 18 12.30 10.07 20.70
CA ARG A 18 11.39 11.02 20.01
C ARG A 18 10.46 10.32 19.01
N PHE A 19 10.76 9.06 18.66
CA PHE A 19 10.02 8.25 17.68
C PHE A 19 9.66 6.88 18.27
N ARG A 20 8.87 6.86 19.36
CA ARG A 20 8.55 5.61 20.08
C ARG A 20 7.74 4.64 19.21
N TRP A 21 6.91 5.16 18.31
CA TRP A 21 6.16 4.40 17.32
C TRP A 21 7.04 3.57 16.35
N LEU A 22 8.31 3.94 16.12
CA LEU A 22 9.22 3.14 15.28
C LEU A 22 9.50 1.76 15.86
N VAL A 23 9.50 1.64 17.20
CA VAL A 23 9.70 0.35 17.86
C VAL A 23 8.56 -0.61 17.52
N VAL A 24 7.32 -0.10 17.47
CA VAL A 24 6.15 -0.90 17.06
C VAL A 24 6.34 -1.36 15.61
N VAL A 25 6.72 -0.46 14.70
CA VAL A 25 6.99 -0.81 13.29
C VAL A 25 8.04 -1.92 13.17
N GLU A 26 9.16 -1.77 13.87
CA GLU A 26 10.24 -2.73 13.84
C GLU A 26 9.80 -4.12 14.33
N GLN A 27 9.04 -4.18 15.43
CA GLN A 27 8.53 -5.45 15.97
C GLN A 27 7.53 -6.13 15.02
N GLU A 28 6.63 -5.36 14.41
CA GLU A 28 5.69 -5.90 13.43
C GLU A 28 6.40 -6.48 12.21
N LEU A 29 7.34 -5.73 11.62
CA LEU A 29 8.11 -6.19 10.45
C LEU A 29 8.96 -7.42 10.79
N LYS A 30 9.61 -7.44 11.96
CA LYS A 30 10.37 -8.61 12.44
C LYS A 30 9.49 -9.84 12.61
N THR A 31 8.27 -9.65 13.08
CA THR A 31 7.31 -10.74 13.26
C THR A 31 6.82 -11.26 11.91
N LEU A 32 6.45 -10.36 10.99
CA LEU A 32 6.04 -10.71 9.63
C LEU A 32 7.12 -11.46 8.85
N ALA A 33 8.37 -11.04 8.95
CA ALA A 33 9.51 -11.64 8.25
C ALA A 33 9.76 -13.12 8.60
N LYS A 34 9.27 -13.59 9.75
CA LYS A 34 9.37 -15.00 10.16
C LYS A 34 8.49 -15.91 9.32
N PHE A 35 7.35 -15.41 8.81
CA PHE A 35 6.37 -16.23 8.11
C PHE A 35 6.80 -16.53 6.66
N ARG A 36 6.69 -17.81 6.26
CA ARG A 36 7.04 -18.25 4.88
C ARG A 36 6.08 -17.67 3.84
N VAL A 37 4.79 -17.59 4.17
CA VAL A 37 3.75 -17.04 3.27
C VAL A 37 4.03 -15.58 2.96
N PHE A 38 4.37 -14.77 3.97
CA PHE A 38 4.77 -13.38 3.79
C PHE A 38 5.94 -13.25 2.80
N LYS A 39 6.99 -14.06 2.98
CA LYS A 39 8.14 -14.08 2.07
C LYS A 39 7.78 -14.47 0.64
N LEU A 40 6.89 -15.44 0.45
CA LEU A 40 6.41 -15.83 -0.88
C LEU A 40 5.61 -14.71 -1.56
N LEU A 41 4.77 -14.00 -0.82
CA LEU A 41 4.03 -12.86 -1.35
C LEU A 41 4.97 -11.71 -1.73
N CYS A 42 5.96 -11.40 -0.88
CA CYS A 42 7.01 -10.44 -1.22
C CYS A 42 7.78 -10.89 -2.47
N LEU A 43 8.14 -12.17 -2.59
CA LEU A 43 8.81 -12.71 -3.78
C LEU A 43 7.97 -12.50 -5.05
N ALA A 44 6.65 -12.72 -4.99
CA ALA A 44 5.75 -12.45 -6.11
C ALA A 44 5.73 -10.97 -6.51
N ALA A 45 5.71 -10.06 -5.52
CA ALA A 45 5.81 -8.62 -5.76
C ALA A 45 7.17 -8.24 -6.40
N PHE A 46 8.27 -8.82 -5.93
CA PHE A 46 9.61 -8.61 -6.50
C PHE A 46 9.75 -9.19 -7.91
N LEU A 47 9.13 -10.34 -8.19
CA LEU A 47 9.15 -10.93 -9.53
C LEU A 47 8.51 -9.99 -10.56
N HIS A 48 7.37 -9.38 -10.23
CA HIS A 48 6.75 -8.40 -11.12
C HIS A 48 7.62 -7.15 -11.31
N ILE A 49 8.31 -6.67 -10.27
CA ILE A 49 9.28 -5.57 -10.37
C ILE A 49 10.45 -5.96 -11.31
N ILE A 50 10.98 -7.19 -11.19
CA ILE A 50 12.05 -7.69 -12.06
C ILE A 50 11.59 -7.76 -13.50
N VAL A 51 10.38 -8.26 -13.77
CA VAL A 51 9.82 -8.28 -15.13
C VAL A 51 9.76 -6.86 -15.71
N ARG A 52 9.34 -5.87 -14.92
CA ARG A 52 9.30 -4.47 -15.36
C ARG A 52 10.69 -3.88 -15.60
N LEU A 53 11.66 -4.23 -14.75
CA LEU A 53 13.06 -3.86 -14.92
C LEU A 53 13.62 -4.41 -16.23
N LEU A 54 13.40 -5.70 -16.51
CA LEU A 54 13.85 -6.34 -17.76
C LEU A 54 13.19 -5.69 -18.98
N GLN A 55 11.92 -5.31 -18.90
CA GLN A 55 11.25 -4.58 -19.98
C GLN A 55 11.92 -3.22 -20.25
N ILE A 56 12.22 -2.43 -19.22
CA ILE A 56 12.87 -1.12 -19.36
C ILE A 56 14.26 -1.29 -19.99
N VAL A 57 15.07 -2.21 -19.47
CA VAL A 57 16.41 -2.49 -20.02
C VAL A 57 16.32 -2.95 -21.47
N ALA A 58 15.37 -3.83 -21.81
CA ALA A 58 15.21 -4.30 -23.17
C ALA A 58 14.83 -3.17 -24.14
N TYR A 59 13.94 -2.26 -23.75
CA TYR A 59 13.57 -1.13 -24.60
C TYR A 59 14.72 -0.11 -24.73
N ASP A 60 15.26 0.35 -23.60
CA ASP A 60 16.24 1.44 -23.57
C ASP A 60 17.59 1.05 -24.17
N VAL A 61 18.05 -0.19 -23.94
CA VAL A 61 19.38 -0.64 -24.40
C VAL A 61 19.33 -1.38 -25.74
N LEU A 62 18.31 -2.23 -25.96
CA LEU A 62 18.31 -3.16 -27.10
C LEU A 62 17.50 -2.65 -28.29
N ALA A 63 16.42 -1.87 -28.04
CA ALA A 63 15.59 -1.37 -29.13
C ALA A 63 16.11 -0.06 -29.72
N GLN A 64 16.77 0.78 -28.91
CA GLN A 64 17.27 2.08 -29.35
C GLN A 64 18.68 2.06 -29.94
N ASP A 65 19.50 1.03 -29.68
CA ASP A 65 20.84 0.91 -30.26
C ASP A 65 20.79 0.18 -31.62
N PRO A 66 20.99 0.87 -32.76
CA PRO A 66 20.85 0.28 -34.10
C PRO A 66 21.92 -0.76 -34.43
N ASN A 67 23.01 -0.84 -33.66
CA ASN A 67 24.13 -1.73 -33.92
C ASN A 67 24.05 -3.04 -33.14
N ASN A 68 23.01 -3.23 -32.33
CA ASN A 68 22.92 -4.37 -31.43
C ASN A 68 22.38 -5.61 -32.18
N PRO A 69 23.11 -6.74 -32.25
CA PRO A 69 22.68 -7.93 -32.99
C PRO A 69 21.37 -8.54 -32.48
N LEU A 70 20.98 -8.21 -31.23
CA LEU A 70 19.73 -8.63 -30.63
C LEU A 70 18.51 -7.84 -31.14
N GLN A 71 18.71 -6.71 -31.83
CA GLN A 71 17.63 -5.89 -32.38
C GLN A 71 16.73 -6.71 -33.33
N LEU A 72 17.27 -7.67 -34.09
CA LEU A 72 16.49 -8.55 -34.98
C LEU A 72 15.48 -9.44 -34.24
N ILE A 73 15.78 -9.81 -32.99
CA ILE A 73 14.89 -10.61 -32.13
C ILE A 73 13.79 -9.72 -31.54
N PHE A 74 14.15 -8.50 -31.13
CA PHE A 74 13.21 -7.54 -30.55
C PHE A 74 12.41 -6.75 -31.58
N ALA A 75 12.83 -6.66 -32.84
CA ALA A 75 12.10 -5.99 -33.91
C ALA A 75 10.77 -6.67 -34.24
N ASN A 76 10.65 -7.98 -33.97
CA ASN A 76 9.42 -8.76 -34.14
C ASN A 76 8.53 -8.77 -32.88
N LEU A 77 9.03 -8.24 -31.76
CA LEU A 77 8.27 -8.07 -30.54
C LEU A 77 7.83 -6.61 -30.51
N ASP A 78 6.52 -6.34 -30.38
CA ASP A 78 6.04 -4.98 -30.10
C ASP A 78 6.51 -4.56 -28.69
N VAL A 79 7.78 -4.17 -28.56
CA VAL A 79 8.36 -3.72 -27.30
C VAL A 79 7.70 -2.37 -26.98
N VAL A 80 6.79 -2.41 -26.00
CA VAL A 80 6.01 -1.24 -25.59
C VAL A 80 6.95 -0.13 -25.14
N GLU A 81 6.87 1.01 -25.82
CA GLU A 81 7.58 2.24 -25.50
C GLU A 81 7.40 2.64 -24.03
N ILE A 82 8.49 3.08 -23.40
CA ILE A 82 8.48 3.50 -22.01
C ILE A 82 7.82 4.88 -21.89
N LYS A 83 6.57 4.90 -21.41
CA LYS A 83 5.78 6.10 -21.13
C LYS A 83 5.28 6.09 -19.69
N ALA A 84 4.69 7.21 -19.26
CA ALA A 84 3.96 7.30 -18.00
C ALA A 84 2.91 6.17 -17.82
N SER A 85 2.24 5.76 -18.91
CA SER A 85 1.29 4.64 -18.90
C SER A 85 1.92 3.29 -18.51
N THR A 86 3.21 3.09 -18.79
CA THR A 86 3.94 1.87 -18.41
C THR A 86 4.09 1.78 -16.90
N PHE A 87 4.38 2.90 -16.25
CA PHE A 87 4.44 2.99 -14.77
C PHE A 87 3.05 2.90 -14.14
N PHE A 88 2.04 3.48 -14.77
CA PHE A 88 0.64 3.31 -14.32
C PHE A 88 0.22 1.83 -14.37
N GLY A 89 0.48 1.14 -15.49
CA GLY A 89 0.19 -0.28 -15.65
C GLY A 89 0.96 -1.15 -14.65
N PHE A 90 2.22 -0.83 -14.38
CA PHE A 90 3.00 -1.44 -13.29
C PHE A 90 2.31 -1.26 -11.94
N LEU A 91 1.99 -0.03 -11.53
CA LEU A 91 1.36 0.21 -10.23
C LEU A 91 -0.04 -0.41 -10.14
N TYR A 92 -0.82 -0.39 -11.22
CA TYR A 92 -2.14 -1.00 -11.28
C TYR A 92 -2.08 -2.51 -11.03
N LEU A 93 -1.20 -3.23 -11.73
CA LEU A 93 -1.03 -4.67 -11.50
C LEU A 93 -0.41 -4.96 -10.12
N GLN A 94 0.55 -4.14 -9.68
CA GLN A 94 1.18 -4.24 -8.37
C GLN A 94 0.19 -3.99 -7.22
N THR A 95 -0.86 -3.21 -7.45
CA THR A 95 -1.89 -2.89 -6.44
C THR A 95 -2.56 -4.15 -5.90
N SER A 96 -2.89 -5.11 -6.76
CA SER A 96 -3.51 -6.38 -6.33
C SER A 96 -2.59 -7.21 -5.44
N VAL A 97 -1.30 -7.31 -5.81
CA VAL A 97 -0.30 -8.03 -5.02
C VAL A 97 -0.04 -7.32 -3.69
N MET A 98 0.11 -5.99 -3.73
CA MET A 98 0.25 -5.14 -2.54
C MET A 98 -0.93 -5.30 -1.60
N PHE A 99 -2.15 -5.28 -2.12
CA PHE A 99 -3.36 -5.45 -1.32
C PHE A 99 -3.37 -6.80 -0.59
N ILE A 100 -3.02 -7.90 -1.27
CA ILE A 100 -2.95 -9.23 -0.64
C ILE A 100 -1.88 -9.27 0.46
N ILE A 101 -0.71 -8.64 0.23
CA ILE A 101 0.34 -8.54 1.25
C ILE A 101 -0.16 -7.75 2.47
N LEU A 102 -0.76 -6.57 2.25
CA LEU A 102 -1.28 -5.75 3.35
C LEU A 102 -2.43 -6.46 4.08
N LEU A 103 -3.28 -7.18 3.36
CA LEU A 103 -4.39 -7.92 3.96
C LEU A 103 -3.87 -9.04 4.86
N TYR A 104 -2.92 -9.83 4.36
CA TYR A 104 -2.29 -10.90 5.13
C TYR A 104 -1.58 -10.36 6.38
N SER A 105 -0.83 -9.27 6.22
CA SER A 105 -0.07 -8.65 7.31
C SER A 105 -0.94 -7.89 8.31
N GLY A 106 -1.98 -7.20 7.85
CA GLY A 106 -2.73 -6.22 8.62
C GLY A 106 -4.04 -6.71 9.22
N ALA A 107 -4.69 -7.73 8.62
CA ALA A 107 -6.00 -8.19 9.10
C ALA A 107 -5.98 -8.68 10.56
N GLY A 108 -4.83 -9.18 11.02
CA GLY A 108 -4.62 -9.66 12.38
C GLY A 108 -4.03 -8.63 13.35
N MET A 109 -3.59 -7.46 12.88
CA MET A 109 -2.69 -6.59 13.64
C MET A 109 -3.29 -6.04 14.94
N ILE A 110 -4.58 -5.70 14.95
CA ILE A 110 -5.24 -5.12 16.13
C ILE A 110 -6.07 -6.18 16.83
N CYS A 111 -6.83 -7.01 16.11
CA CYS A 111 -7.67 -8.03 16.75
C CYS A 111 -6.85 -9.05 17.56
N ASN A 112 -5.67 -9.47 17.08
CA ASN A 112 -4.85 -10.43 17.80
C ASN A 112 -4.21 -9.80 19.04
N ASP A 113 -3.87 -8.50 18.98
CA ASP A 113 -3.35 -7.76 20.13
C ASP A 113 -4.40 -7.67 21.24
N VAL A 114 -5.64 -7.33 20.89
CA VAL A 114 -6.78 -7.30 21.82
C VAL A 114 -7.03 -8.69 22.39
N ARG A 115 -7.13 -9.71 21.53
CA ARG A 115 -7.45 -11.09 21.95
C ARG A 115 -6.40 -11.69 22.89
N ASN A 116 -5.14 -11.33 22.70
CA ASN A 116 -4.02 -11.85 23.49
C ASN A 116 -3.63 -10.91 24.64
N ASN A 117 -4.45 -9.90 24.97
CA ASN A 117 -4.18 -8.89 26.02
C ASN A 117 -2.82 -8.18 25.85
N LEU A 118 -2.32 -8.06 24.62
CA LEU A 118 -1.03 -7.42 24.34
C LEU A 118 -1.10 -5.90 24.53
N MET A 119 -2.29 -5.30 24.48
CA MET A 119 -2.46 -3.86 24.70
C MET A 119 -2.00 -3.42 26.09
N GLU A 120 -2.22 -4.24 27.14
CA GLU A 120 -1.69 -3.97 28.49
C GLU A 120 -0.16 -4.00 28.52
N ILE A 121 0.45 -4.91 27.75
CA ILE A 121 1.90 -5.01 27.63
C ILE A 121 2.47 -3.83 26.84
N TYR A 122 1.75 -3.31 25.85
CA TYR A 122 2.17 -2.11 25.12
C TYR A 122 2.08 -0.86 26.01
N PHE A 123 0.99 -0.68 26.76
CA PHE A 123 0.76 0.52 27.57
C PHE A 123 1.43 0.51 28.95
N SER A 124 1.90 -0.65 29.42
CA SER A 124 2.83 -0.71 30.58
C SER A 124 4.23 -0.17 30.28
N LYS A 125 4.58 -0.03 28.99
CA LYS A 125 5.80 0.64 28.52
C LYS A 125 5.48 2.12 28.29
N PRO A 126 6.49 3.01 28.14
CA PRO A 126 6.26 4.43 27.85
C PRO A 126 5.76 4.68 26.40
N LEU A 127 4.77 3.92 25.93
CA LEU A 127 4.10 4.05 24.64
C LEU A 127 2.71 4.63 24.86
N THR A 128 2.37 5.69 24.12
CA THR A 128 1.02 6.25 24.12
C THR A 128 0.12 5.48 23.14
N TRP A 129 -1.19 5.63 23.26
CA TRP A 129 -2.16 5.14 22.26
C TRP A 129 -1.87 5.68 20.84
N VAL A 130 -1.36 6.93 20.74
CA VAL A 130 -0.97 7.55 19.47
C VAL A 130 0.24 6.84 18.87
N ASP A 131 1.25 6.53 19.68
CA ASP A 131 2.45 5.81 19.23
C ASP A 131 2.09 4.41 18.71
N TYR A 132 1.17 3.73 19.40
CA TYR A 132 0.66 2.43 18.97
C TYR A 132 -0.07 2.54 17.62
N ALA A 133 -1.05 3.44 17.52
CA ALA A 133 -1.84 3.61 16.30
C ALA A 133 -0.98 4.02 15.10
N LEU A 134 -0.09 5.01 15.28
CA LEU A 134 0.87 5.42 14.25
C LEU A 134 1.82 4.27 13.89
N GLY A 135 2.29 3.49 14.86
CA GLY A 135 3.14 2.33 14.60
C GLY A 135 2.48 1.30 13.69
N LYS A 136 1.23 0.92 13.97
CA LYS A 136 0.47 -0.03 13.14
C LYS A 136 0.20 0.52 11.74
N ILE A 137 -0.24 1.78 11.64
CA ILE A 137 -0.50 2.45 10.36
C ILE A 137 0.78 2.53 9.53
N MET A 138 1.86 3.05 10.12
CA MET A 138 3.14 3.21 9.43
C MET A 138 3.76 1.89 9.02
N THR A 139 3.53 0.80 9.76
CA THR A 139 4.00 -0.53 9.34
C THR A 139 3.43 -0.91 7.98
N LEU A 140 2.10 -0.84 7.82
CA LEU A 140 1.44 -1.19 6.56
C LEU A 140 1.75 -0.17 5.46
N VAL A 141 1.83 1.12 5.79
CA VAL A 141 2.18 2.16 4.82
C VAL A 141 3.60 1.96 4.29
N LEU A 142 4.60 1.77 5.16
CA LEU A 142 5.99 1.54 4.73
C LEU A 142 6.12 0.25 3.94
N LEU A 143 5.44 -0.83 4.39
CA LEU A 143 5.40 -2.10 3.67
C LEU A 143 4.82 -1.92 2.26
N GLY A 144 3.67 -1.25 2.12
CA GLY A 144 3.04 -0.99 0.82
C GLY A 144 3.91 -0.10 -0.07
N LEU A 145 4.50 0.97 0.46
CA LEU A 145 5.38 1.88 -0.29
C LEU A 145 6.68 1.19 -0.73
N SER A 146 7.22 0.27 0.07
CA SER A 146 8.44 -0.47 -0.27
C SER A 146 8.31 -1.34 -1.51
N ILE A 147 7.09 -1.75 -1.87
CA ILE A 147 6.80 -2.60 -3.04
C ILE A 147 6.10 -1.84 -4.18
N THR A 148 5.74 -0.56 -3.97
CA THR A 148 5.06 0.28 -4.97
C THR A 148 5.88 1.51 -5.33
N ALA A 149 5.90 2.52 -4.45
CA ALA A 149 6.58 3.79 -4.68
C ALA A 149 8.09 3.62 -4.83
N LEU A 150 8.73 2.90 -3.91
CA LEU A 150 10.17 2.71 -3.90
C LEU A 150 10.68 2.08 -5.21
N PRO A 151 10.20 0.89 -5.63
CA PRO A 151 10.63 0.29 -6.89
C PRO A 151 10.20 1.12 -8.10
N GLY A 152 9.00 1.73 -8.08
CA GLY A 152 8.55 2.58 -9.18
C GLY A 152 9.49 3.76 -9.44
N VAL A 153 9.91 4.46 -8.38
CA VAL A 153 10.86 5.59 -8.47
C VAL A 153 12.24 5.10 -8.90
N LEU A 154 12.71 3.96 -8.37
CA LEU A 154 13.99 3.37 -8.78
C LEU A 154 13.98 2.98 -10.27
N LEU A 155 12.86 2.47 -10.80
CA LEU A 155 12.72 2.14 -12.22
C LEU A 155 12.78 3.39 -13.11
N VAL A 156 12.22 4.52 -12.67
CA VAL A 156 12.40 5.81 -13.39
C VAL A 156 13.86 6.26 -13.34
N GLY A 157 14.51 6.12 -12.18
CA GLY A 157 15.94 6.40 -12.06
C GLY A 157 16.77 5.56 -13.01
N LEU A 158 16.47 4.27 -13.11
CA LEU A 158 17.13 3.36 -14.06
C LEU A 158 16.92 3.79 -15.51
N HIS A 159 15.69 4.11 -15.92
CA HIS A 159 15.40 4.60 -17.28
C HIS A 159 16.24 5.84 -17.64
N ASN A 160 16.30 6.82 -16.73
CA ASN A 160 17.10 8.04 -16.95
C ASN A 160 18.62 7.78 -16.96
N LEU A 161 19.09 6.73 -16.29
CA LEU A 161 20.50 6.34 -16.30
C LEU A 161 20.87 5.59 -17.59
N LEU A 162 19.96 4.79 -18.14
CA LEU A 162 20.18 4.02 -19.37
C LEU A 162 20.12 4.91 -20.62
N LEU A 163 19.26 5.94 -20.62
CA LEU A 163 19.16 6.94 -21.69
C LEU A 163 19.48 8.33 -21.17
N PRO A 164 20.77 8.63 -20.91
CA PRO A 164 21.19 9.93 -20.41
C PRO A 164 20.99 11.00 -21.48
N GLY A 165 20.00 11.88 -21.27
CA GLY A 165 19.70 13.00 -22.16
C GLY A 165 18.85 14.06 -21.47
N MET A 166 18.99 15.32 -21.88
CA MET A 166 18.15 16.39 -21.31
C MET A 166 16.68 16.24 -21.73
N GLU A 167 16.43 15.71 -22.92
CA GLU A 167 15.09 15.43 -23.44
C GLU A 167 14.36 14.35 -22.63
N THR A 168 15.06 13.27 -22.27
CA THR A 168 14.50 12.17 -21.46
C THR A 168 14.16 12.65 -20.05
N LEU A 169 15.03 13.46 -19.44
CA LEU A 169 14.77 14.08 -18.13
C LEU A 169 13.58 15.04 -18.17
N GLN A 170 13.44 15.87 -19.20
CA GLN A 170 12.27 16.76 -19.37
C GLN A 170 10.97 15.99 -19.61
N ALA A 171 11.03 14.81 -20.22
CA ALA A 171 9.88 13.95 -20.39
C ALA A 171 9.50 13.22 -19.08
N SER A 172 10.48 12.87 -18.23
CA SER A 172 10.31 11.95 -17.10
C SER A 172 10.29 12.59 -15.70
N TRP A 173 10.68 13.87 -15.53
CA TRP A 173 10.84 14.51 -14.21
C TRP A 173 9.59 14.44 -13.31
N TRP A 174 8.41 14.40 -13.90
CA TRP A 174 7.12 14.35 -13.19
C TRP A 174 6.67 12.92 -12.85
N TRP A 175 7.26 11.88 -13.47
CA TRP A 175 6.86 10.49 -13.23
C TRP A 175 7.08 10.04 -11.77
N PRO A 176 8.23 10.34 -11.10
CA PRO A 176 8.43 9.96 -9.70
C PRO A 176 7.38 10.57 -8.78
N LEU A 177 6.95 11.81 -9.05
CA LEU A 177 5.91 12.49 -8.27
C LEU A 177 4.56 11.81 -8.45
N SER A 178 4.16 11.49 -9.69
CA SER A 178 2.93 10.75 -9.98
C SER A 178 2.94 9.35 -9.37
N ILE A 179 4.08 8.65 -9.42
CA ILE A 179 4.28 7.33 -8.79
C ILE A 179 4.09 7.42 -7.29
N MET A 180 4.74 8.38 -6.64
CA MET A 180 4.64 8.56 -5.19
C MET A 180 3.20 8.91 -4.79
N ALA A 181 2.58 9.88 -5.47
CA ALA A 181 1.21 10.32 -5.20
C ALA A 181 0.20 9.17 -5.37
N TYR A 182 0.28 8.43 -6.48
CA TYR A 182 -0.62 7.29 -6.73
C TYR A 182 -0.37 6.15 -5.74
N SER A 183 0.89 5.87 -5.41
CA SER A 183 1.25 4.83 -4.41
C SER A 183 0.69 5.16 -3.03
N LEU A 184 0.79 6.42 -2.57
CA LEU A 184 0.17 6.85 -1.32
C LEU A 184 -1.36 6.73 -1.37
N LEU A 185 -1.96 7.09 -2.51
CA LEU A 185 -3.40 7.03 -2.72
C LEU A 185 -3.95 5.60 -2.70
N ILE A 186 -3.18 4.59 -3.13
CA ILE A 186 -3.61 3.19 -3.03
C ILE A 186 -3.25 2.56 -1.68
N VAL A 187 -2.09 2.90 -1.11
CA VAL A 187 -1.58 2.25 0.12
C VAL A 187 -2.29 2.76 1.37
N ILE A 188 -2.47 4.07 1.53
CA ILE A 188 -3.04 4.65 2.76
C ILE A 188 -4.48 4.16 2.98
N PRO A 189 -5.39 4.22 1.98
CA PRO A 189 -6.75 3.75 2.17
C PRO A 189 -6.81 2.24 2.41
N ALA A 190 -6.00 1.45 1.68
CA ALA A 190 -5.95 0.01 1.89
C ALA A 190 -5.49 -0.35 3.31
N ALA A 191 -4.39 0.25 3.77
CA ALA A 191 -3.86 0.04 5.12
C ALA A 191 -4.89 0.40 6.20
N LEU A 192 -5.54 1.57 6.07
CA LEU A 192 -6.52 2.03 7.05
C LEU A 192 -7.80 1.21 7.05
N CYS A 193 -8.34 0.83 5.89
CA CYS A 193 -9.50 -0.06 5.81
C CYS A 193 -9.20 -1.44 6.43
N ILE A 194 -8.02 -2.00 6.16
CA ILE A 194 -7.59 -3.28 6.75
C ILE A 194 -7.49 -3.19 8.27
N LEU A 195 -6.85 -2.14 8.79
CA LEU A 195 -6.74 -1.91 10.23
C LEU A 195 -8.10 -1.62 10.87
N ALA A 196 -8.99 -0.89 10.19
CA ALA A 196 -10.34 -0.60 10.69
C ALA A 196 -11.15 -1.90 10.87
N CYS A 197 -11.09 -2.82 9.90
CA CYS A 197 -11.71 -4.13 10.03
C CYS A 197 -11.04 -4.98 11.12
N SER A 198 -9.70 -4.97 11.19
CA SER A 198 -8.96 -5.66 12.27
C SER A 198 -9.32 -5.11 13.65
N ALA A 199 -9.61 -3.81 13.77
CA ALA A 199 -9.99 -3.17 15.02
C ALA A 199 -11.41 -3.53 15.47
N GLN A 200 -12.33 -3.81 14.53
CA GLN A 200 -13.74 -4.09 14.83
C GLN A 200 -14.04 -5.58 15.01
N LEU A 201 -13.30 -6.44 14.33
CA LEU A 201 -13.61 -7.87 14.25
C LEU A 201 -12.79 -8.69 15.25
N PRO A 202 -13.35 -9.78 15.79
CA PRO A 202 -12.70 -10.56 16.86
C PRO A 202 -11.58 -11.48 16.35
N SER A 203 -11.49 -11.74 15.05
CA SER A 203 -10.48 -12.64 14.49
C SER A 203 -9.95 -12.15 13.14
N GLN A 204 -8.70 -12.52 12.85
CA GLN A 204 -8.02 -12.23 11.59
C GLN A 204 -8.75 -12.83 10.38
N ASN A 205 -9.34 -14.02 10.53
CA ASN A 205 -10.06 -14.67 9.43
C ASN A 205 -11.34 -13.89 9.10
N TYR A 206 -12.10 -13.45 10.11
CA TYR A 206 -13.27 -12.62 9.90
C TYR A 206 -12.90 -11.29 9.24
N ALA A 207 -11.84 -10.63 9.72
CA ALA A 207 -11.36 -9.39 9.08
C ALA A 207 -11.00 -9.57 7.61
N THR A 208 -10.26 -10.64 7.28
CA THR A 208 -9.90 -10.97 5.90
C THR A 208 -11.13 -11.19 5.03
N ILE A 209 -12.07 -12.04 5.48
CA ILE A 209 -13.29 -12.37 4.72
C ILE A 209 -14.14 -11.11 4.52
N THR A 210 -14.34 -10.30 5.55
CA THR A 210 -15.16 -9.09 5.47
C THR A 210 -14.62 -8.11 4.44
N ILE A 211 -13.32 -7.86 4.39
CA ILE A 211 -12.74 -6.93 3.42
C ILE A 211 -12.88 -7.46 1.99
N ILE A 212 -12.60 -8.75 1.77
CA ILE A 212 -12.74 -9.37 0.44
C ILE A 212 -14.20 -9.29 -0.01
N MET A 213 -15.14 -9.67 0.84
CA MET A 213 -16.57 -9.63 0.53
C MET A 213 -17.06 -8.20 0.31
N ALA A 214 -16.59 -7.23 1.09
CA ALA A 214 -16.92 -5.83 0.90
C ALA A 214 -16.44 -5.30 -0.46
N LEU A 215 -15.21 -5.63 -0.88
CA LEU A 215 -14.70 -5.22 -2.20
C LEU A 215 -15.42 -5.88 -3.37
N VAL A 216 -15.77 -7.16 -3.23
CA VAL A 216 -16.56 -7.88 -4.25
C VAL A 216 -17.97 -7.31 -4.34
N ALA A 217 -18.62 -7.05 -3.21
CA ALA A 217 -19.95 -6.45 -3.15
C ALA A 217 -19.94 -5.04 -3.75
N ASP A 218 -18.99 -4.19 -3.36
CA ASP A 218 -18.79 -2.84 -3.89
C ASP A 218 -18.63 -2.83 -5.43
N SER A 219 -17.72 -3.66 -5.95
CA SER A 219 -17.47 -3.74 -7.39
C SER A 219 -18.68 -4.28 -8.16
N SER A 220 -19.38 -5.26 -7.59
CA SER A 220 -20.59 -5.83 -8.19
C SER A 220 -21.74 -4.83 -8.20
N LEU A 221 -21.95 -4.09 -7.10
CA LEU A 221 -22.98 -3.06 -7.00
C LEU A 221 -22.73 -1.93 -8.00
N ALA A 222 -21.49 -1.46 -8.13
CA ALA A 222 -21.13 -0.46 -9.14
C ALA A 222 -21.43 -0.94 -10.57
N GLY A 223 -21.12 -2.20 -10.87
CA GLY A 223 -21.43 -2.83 -12.17
C GLY A 223 -22.93 -2.92 -12.42
N LEU A 224 -23.71 -3.34 -11.41
CA LEU A 224 -25.17 -3.41 -11.48
C LEU A 224 -25.80 -2.03 -11.68
N LEU A 225 -25.39 -1.02 -10.90
CA LEU A 225 -25.89 0.35 -11.02
C LEU A 225 -25.60 0.92 -12.41
N ALA A 226 -24.37 0.73 -12.91
CA ALA A 226 -23.99 1.19 -14.23
C ALA A 226 -24.80 0.50 -15.34
N GLY A 227 -25.08 -0.81 -15.19
CA GLY A 227 -25.90 -1.58 -16.11
C GLY A 227 -27.37 -1.17 -16.11
N LEU A 228 -27.98 -1.06 -14.93
CA LEU A 228 -29.40 -0.74 -14.76
C LEU A 228 -29.73 0.68 -15.22
N LEU A 229 -28.90 1.66 -14.84
CA LEU A 229 -29.09 3.06 -15.21
C LEU A 229 -28.54 3.40 -16.60
N ARG A 230 -27.94 2.42 -17.31
CA ARG A 230 -27.26 2.58 -18.61
C ARG A 230 -26.24 3.74 -18.63
N GLN A 231 -25.64 4.03 -17.48
CA GLN A 231 -24.69 5.13 -17.29
C GLN A 231 -23.38 4.59 -16.72
N ARG A 232 -22.32 4.60 -17.53
CA ARG A 232 -21.00 4.10 -17.12
C ARG A 232 -20.36 4.88 -15.97
N ASN A 233 -20.83 6.10 -15.69
CA ASN A 233 -20.30 6.93 -14.60
C ASN A 233 -20.54 6.33 -13.21
N PHE A 234 -21.54 5.47 -13.05
CA PHE A 234 -21.77 4.74 -11.79
C PHE A 234 -20.69 3.69 -11.50
N LEU A 235 -19.84 3.33 -12.47
CA LEU A 235 -18.65 2.53 -12.20
C LEU A 235 -17.68 3.24 -11.24
N GLY A 236 -17.72 4.57 -11.15
CA GLY A 236 -16.93 5.35 -10.21
C GLY A 236 -17.34 5.19 -8.74
N VAL A 237 -18.46 4.51 -8.46
CA VAL A 237 -18.86 4.12 -7.09
C VAL A 237 -17.97 3.00 -6.56
N SER A 238 -17.46 2.14 -7.45
CA SER A 238 -16.52 1.09 -7.06
C SER A 238 -15.23 1.71 -6.56
N PHE A 239 -14.81 1.32 -5.36
CA PHE A 239 -13.60 1.81 -4.72
C PHE A 239 -12.33 1.52 -5.55
N PRO A 240 -12.09 0.30 -6.06
CA PRO A 240 -10.97 0.05 -6.98
C PRO A 240 -11.02 0.89 -8.27
N LEU A 241 -12.20 1.09 -8.85
CA LEU A 241 -12.35 1.87 -10.08
C LEU A 241 -12.22 3.38 -9.85
N ALA A 242 -12.66 3.87 -8.69
CA ALA A 242 -12.44 5.26 -8.26
C ALA A 242 -10.94 5.55 -8.11
N LEU A 243 -10.18 4.65 -7.47
CA LEU A 243 -8.72 4.76 -7.38
C LEU A 243 -8.07 4.75 -8.77
N ARG A 244 -8.46 3.81 -9.63
CA ARG A 244 -7.96 3.73 -11.01
C ARG A 244 -8.18 5.04 -11.77
N ARG A 245 -9.36 5.66 -11.63
CA ARG A 245 -9.69 6.94 -12.30
C ARG A 245 -8.76 8.07 -11.89
N ILE A 246 -8.38 8.14 -10.63
CA ILE A 246 -7.43 9.15 -10.15
C ILE A 246 -6.03 8.87 -10.71
N GLY A 247 -5.64 7.59 -10.79
CA GLY A 247 -4.40 7.17 -11.45
C GLY A 247 -4.34 7.54 -12.93
N GLU A 248 -5.42 7.33 -13.68
CA GLU A 248 -5.51 7.73 -15.10
C GLU A 248 -5.21 9.23 -15.28
N VAL A 249 -5.70 10.09 -14.38
CA VAL A 249 -5.41 11.53 -14.40
C VAL A 249 -3.95 11.82 -14.02
N LEU A 250 -3.41 11.18 -12.97
CA LEU A 250 -2.03 11.40 -12.52
C LEU A 250 -0.99 11.00 -13.56
N PHE A 251 -1.28 9.99 -14.40
CA PHE A 251 -0.38 9.50 -15.44
C PHE A 251 -0.74 9.99 -16.85
N LYS A 252 -1.74 10.88 -16.97
CA LYS A 252 -2.27 11.38 -18.25
C LYS A 252 -2.65 10.25 -19.22
N ASP A 253 -3.19 9.15 -18.69
CA ASP A 253 -3.63 8.02 -19.51
C ASP A 253 -4.95 8.38 -20.21
N THR A 254 -4.99 8.14 -21.52
CA THR A 254 -6.14 8.43 -22.37
C THR A 254 -7.18 7.30 -22.37
N ARG A 255 -6.82 6.13 -21.82
CA ARG A 255 -7.68 4.93 -21.76
C ARG A 255 -8.65 4.99 -20.59
N VAL A 256 -9.60 5.91 -20.67
CA VAL A 256 -10.57 6.15 -19.60
C VAL A 256 -11.76 5.19 -19.68
N LEU A 257 -12.11 4.56 -18.57
CA LEU A 257 -13.27 3.64 -18.51
C LEU A 257 -14.62 4.37 -18.44
N PHE A 258 -14.63 5.55 -17.80
CA PHE A 258 -15.81 6.38 -17.59
C PHE A 258 -15.42 7.86 -17.52
N THR A 259 -16.39 8.76 -17.74
CA THR A 259 -16.14 10.20 -17.90
C THR A 259 -16.39 11.02 -16.63
N LEU A 260 -16.83 10.38 -15.53
CA LEU A 260 -16.99 11.03 -14.23
C LEU A 260 -15.71 11.80 -13.84
N SER A 261 -15.91 13.01 -13.31
CA SER A 261 -14.84 13.88 -12.85
C SER A 261 -14.06 13.23 -11.70
N TRP A 262 -12.73 13.26 -11.79
CA TRP A 262 -11.83 12.64 -10.81
C TRP A 262 -11.99 13.23 -9.40
N HIS A 263 -12.47 14.47 -9.27
CA HIS A 263 -12.75 15.12 -7.99
C HIS A 263 -13.76 14.34 -7.15
N TRP A 264 -14.80 13.77 -7.77
CA TRP A 264 -15.80 12.96 -7.07
C TRP A 264 -15.21 11.63 -6.59
N CYS A 265 -14.39 10.99 -7.43
CA CYS A 265 -13.66 9.78 -7.04
C CYS A 265 -12.70 10.07 -5.89
N LEU A 266 -11.97 11.19 -5.93
CA LEU A 266 -11.06 11.59 -4.87
C LEU A 266 -11.81 11.87 -3.57
N LEU A 267 -12.91 12.62 -3.62
CA LEU A 267 -13.74 12.90 -2.46
C LEU A 267 -14.23 11.60 -1.82
N PHE A 268 -14.70 10.65 -2.63
CA PHE A 268 -15.14 9.34 -2.14
C PHE A 268 -14.01 8.56 -1.45
N VAL A 269 -12.83 8.45 -2.09
CA VAL A 269 -11.67 7.76 -1.50
C VAL A 269 -11.23 8.43 -0.19
N VAL A 270 -11.15 9.76 -0.16
CA VAL A 270 -10.77 10.51 1.05
C VAL A 270 -11.80 10.31 2.16
N ALA A 271 -13.10 10.34 1.86
CA ALA A 271 -14.15 10.11 2.85
C ALA A 271 -14.05 8.71 3.47
N VAL A 272 -13.88 7.66 2.65
CA VAL A 272 -13.68 6.28 3.13
C VAL A 272 -12.43 6.18 3.99
N THR A 273 -11.34 6.82 3.57
CA THR A 273 -10.05 6.81 4.28
C THR A 273 -10.14 7.48 5.65
N LEU A 274 -10.78 8.66 5.73
CA LEU A 274 -10.98 9.38 6.98
C LEU A 274 -11.91 8.62 7.92
N PHE A 275 -12.95 7.97 7.39
CA PHE A 275 -13.85 7.14 8.18
C PHE A 275 -13.12 5.91 8.76
N ALA A 276 -12.29 5.24 7.95
CA ALA A 276 -11.46 4.12 8.41
C ALA A 276 -10.46 4.57 9.48
N LEU A 277 -9.80 5.71 9.29
CA LEU A 277 -8.91 6.31 10.30
C LEU A 277 -9.65 6.60 11.60
N PHE A 278 -10.84 7.21 11.53
CA PHE A 278 -11.66 7.50 12.69
C PHE A 278 -12.00 6.22 13.48
N ILE A 279 -12.35 5.13 12.79
CA ILE A 279 -12.62 3.83 13.42
C ILE A 279 -11.39 3.32 14.20
N VAL A 280 -10.22 3.34 13.55
CA VAL A 280 -8.96 2.86 14.16
C VAL A 280 -8.63 3.67 15.41
N LEU A 281 -8.60 5.00 15.29
CA LEU A 281 -8.26 5.89 16.41
C LEU A 281 -9.27 5.75 17.56
N ARG A 282 -10.57 5.65 17.25
CA ARG A 282 -11.61 5.47 18.26
C ARG A 282 -11.47 4.15 19.01
N LYS A 283 -11.15 3.04 18.32
CA LYS A 283 -10.97 1.74 18.98
C LYS A 283 -9.73 1.76 19.87
N VAL A 284 -8.57 2.17 19.35
CA VAL A 284 -7.32 2.18 20.11
C VAL A 284 -7.42 3.06 21.36
N ARG A 285 -8.02 4.25 21.25
CA ARG A 285 -8.21 5.16 22.38
C ARG A 285 -9.13 4.57 23.47
N ARG A 286 -10.11 3.75 23.11
CA ARG A 286 -11.01 3.11 24.08
C ARG A 286 -10.29 2.06 24.92
N GLU A 287 -9.35 1.34 24.32
CA GLU A 287 -8.59 0.28 25.00
C GLU A 287 -7.58 0.85 26.01
N GLU A 288 -7.10 2.09 25.81
CA GLU A 288 -6.28 2.79 26.82
C GLU A 288 -7.10 3.22 28.04
N ILE A 289 -8.35 3.67 27.84
CA ILE A 289 -9.22 4.14 28.93
C ILE A 289 -9.79 2.98 29.76
N ALA A 290 -9.86 1.78 29.18
CA ALA A 290 -10.39 0.60 29.86
C ALA A 290 -9.40 -0.04 30.86
N GLN A 291 -8.15 0.41 30.87
CA GLN A 291 -7.07 -0.02 31.78
C GLN A 291 -6.96 0.93 32.98
#